data_AF-F1YRJ9-F1
#
_entry.id   AF-F1YRJ9-F1
#
_cell.length_a   1.000
_cell.length_b   1.000
_cell.length_c   1.000
_cell.angle_alpha   90.00
_cell.angle_beta   90.00
_cell.angle_gamma   90.00
#
_symmetry.space_group_name_H-M   'P 1'
#
loop_
_entity.id
_entity.type
_entity.pdbx_description
1 polymer ?
#
loop_
_entity_poly.entity_id
_entity_poly.type
_entity_poly.pdbx_seq_one_letter_code
_entity_poly.pdbx_strand_id
1 'polypeptide(L)'
;MFFRKLSFAAFAGMSLACVSSHALAAGPKPVKPLQGYKCLAIDAPDSVMMDFNNPIPLRSAPNDHAPVIAPASAILAVNDPEQLDNGYVKSMNFAFKPGWVPTKWLKEYSEVHPGNTCAPYIMNDGKLGFKFGH
;
A
#
# COMPACT_ATOMS: atom_id res chain seq x y z
N MET A 1 36.93 2.05 -67.55
CA MET A 1 36.85 2.53 -66.15
C MET A 1 35.51 3.25 -66.02
N PHE A 2 34.67 2.75 -65.11
CA PHE A 2 33.34 3.17 -64.62
C PHE A 2 32.66 4.46 -65.14
N PHE A 3 31.36 4.37 -65.48
CA PHE A 3 30.27 5.07 -64.76
C PHE A 3 28.90 4.45 -65.13
N ARG A 4 28.25 3.80 -64.16
CA ARG A 4 26.90 3.20 -64.25
C ARG A 4 25.93 4.19 -63.60
N LYS A 5 24.99 4.75 -64.36
CA LYS A 5 23.99 5.73 -63.86
C LYS A 5 22.69 5.04 -63.44
N LEU A 6 22.07 5.66 -62.43
CA LEU A 6 21.08 5.17 -61.49
C LEU A 6 19.77 4.65 -62.09
N SER A 7 19.25 3.56 -61.52
CA SER A 7 17.82 3.22 -61.56
C SER A 7 17.17 3.60 -60.23
N PHE A 8 16.16 4.46 -60.31
CA PHE A 8 15.20 4.72 -59.26
C PHE A 8 14.44 3.43 -58.93
N ALA A 9 14.42 3.03 -57.66
CA ALA A 9 13.46 2.06 -57.14
C ALA A 9 12.80 2.65 -55.89
N ALA A 10 11.51 2.92 -56.02
CA ALA A 10 10.65 3.44 -54.98
C ALA A 10 10.55 2.42 -53.82
N PHE A 11 10.96 2.84 -52.62
CA PHE A 11 10.71 2.07 -51.41
C PHE A 11 9.27 2.33 -50.94
N ALA A 12 8.43 1.30 -51.07
CA ALA A 12 7.10 1.27 -50.47
C ALA A 12 7.23 1.31 -48.93
N GLY A 13 6.76 2.40 -48.33
CA GLY A 13 6.71 2.57 -46.88
C GLY A 13 5.65 1.66 -46.28
N MET A 14 6.09 0.59 -45.61
CA MET A 14 5.22 -0.24 -44.79
C MET A 14 5.14 0.40 -43.40
N SER A 15 4.12 1.24 -43.21
CA SER A 15 3.80 1.87 -41.93
C SER A 15 3.40 0.78 -40.93
N LEU A 16 4.33 0.40 -40.05
CA LEU A 16 4.05 -0.41 -38.86
C LEU A 16 3.13 0.42 -37.95
N ALA A 17 1.81 0.19 -38.05
CA ALA A 17 0.86 0.70 -37.08
C ALA A 17 1.08 -0.07 -35.77
N CYS A 18 1.89 0.50 -34.87
CA CYS A 18 2.01 0.03 -33.50
C CYS A 18 0.64 0.15 -32.82
N VAL A 19 -0.08 -0.97 -32.74
CA VAL A 19 -1.27 -1.11 -31.91
C VAL A 19 -0.82 -1.02 -30.46
N SER A 20 -0.96 0.17 -29.87
CA SER A 20 -0.76 0.42 -28.45
C SER A 20 -1.83 -0.31 -27.66
N SER A 21 -1.63 -1.60 -27.37
CA SER A 21 -2.45 -2.29 -26.40
C SER A 21 -2.20 -1.69 -25.02
N HIS A 22 -3.08 -0.77 -24.59
CA HIS A 22 -3.15 -0.33 -23.21
C HIS A 22 -3.57 -1.53 -22.36
N ALA A 23 -2.60 -2.30 -21.89
CA ALA A 23 -2.84 -3.27 -20.83
C ALA A 23 -3.29 -2.48 -19.60
N LEU A 24 -4.61 -2.42 -19.38
CA LEU A 24 -5.19 -1.94 -18.13
C LEU A 24 -4.73 -2.91 -17.05
N ALA A 25 -3.70 -2.51 -16.30
CA ALA A 25 -3.28 -3.25 -15.12
C ALA A 25 -4.49 -3.38 -14.20
N ALA A 26 -5.02 -4.60 -14.08
CA ALA A 26 -6.06 -4.87 -13.10
C ALA A 26 -5.46 -4.57 -11.73
N GLY A 27 -5.93 -3.50 -11.08
CA GLY A 27 -5.43 -3.07 -9.78
C GLY A 27 -5.55 -4.17 -8.71
N PRO A 28 -5.00 -3.94 -7.51
CA PRO A 28 -5.08 -4.89 -6.41
C PRO A 28 -6.54 -5.27 -6.12
N LYS A 29 -6.83 -6.58 -6.04
CA LYS A 29 -8.15 -7.12 -5.69
C LYS A 29 -8.05 -7.98 -4.44
N PRO A 30 -8.98 -7.86 -3.48
CA PRO A 30 -9.00 -8.72 -2.30
C PRO A 30 -9.30 -10.16 -2.70
N VAL A 31 -8.48 -11.12 -2.26
CA VAL A 31 -8.67 -12.55 -2.57
C VAL A 31 -8.99 -13.40 -1.35
N LYS A 32 -8.47 -13.05 -0.16
CA LYS A 32 -8.66 -13.83 1.06
C LYS A 32 -8.69 -12.93 2.30
N PRO A 33 -9.68 -13.07 3.21
CA PRO A 33 -9.64 -12.38 4.49
C PRO A 33 -8.39 -12.75 5.29
N LEU A 34 -7.76 -11.76 5.92
CA LEU A 34 -6.66 -11.99 6.84
C LEU A 34 -7.24 -12.28 8.24
N GLN A 35 -7.39 -13.56 8.55
CA GLN A 35 -8.04 -14.02 9.78
C GLN A 35 -7.27 -13.65 11.04
N GLY A 36 -7.98 -13.30 12.10
CA GLY A 36 -7.39 -12.90 13.39
C GLY A 36 -6.88 -11.46 13.42
N TYR A 37 -7.33 -10.61 12.48
CA TYR A 37 -6.98 -9.21 12.41
C TYR A 37 -8.21 -8.32 12.23
N LYS A 38 -8.17 -7.15 12.86
CA LYS A 38 -9.14 -6.05 12.70
C LYS A 38 -8.46 -4.80 12.14
N CYS A 39 -9.27 -3.81 11.77
CA CYS A 39 -8.78 -2.51 11.29
C CYS A 39 -8.76 -1.48 12.41
N LEU A 40 -7.60 -0.87 12.64
CA LEU A 40 -7.51 0.43 13.31
C LEU A 40 -7.18 1.51 12.29
N ALA A 41 -7.57 2.75 12.58
CA ALA A 41 -7.23 3.92 11.78
C ALA A 41 -6.33 4.86 12.58
N ILE A 42 -5.45 5.56 11.88
CA ILE A 42 -4.68 6.66 12.44
C ILE A 42 -5.63 7.85 12.63
N ASP A 43 -5.75 8.30 13.86
CA ASP A 43 -6.46 9.52 14.26
C ASP A 43 -5.45 10.46 14.92
N ALA A 44 -4.79 11.26 14.09
CA ALA A 44 -3.80 12.25 14.51
C ALA A 44 -4.13 13.62 13.89
N PRO A 45 -3.72 14.73 14.52
CA PRO A 45 -3.91 16.06 13.93
C PRO A 45 -3.29 16.18 12.54
N ASP A 46 -3.86 17.03 11.70
CA ASP A 46 -3.35 17.29 10.34
C ASP A 46 -1.87 17.68 10.32
N SER A 47 -1.41 18.41 11.34
CA SER A 47 0.00 18.79 11.48
C SER A 47 0.94 17.58 11.61
N VAL A 48 0.46 16.45 12.13
CA VAL A 48 1.21 15.18 12.22
C VAL A 48 1.04 14.37 10.94
N MET A 49 -0.19 14.28 10.43
CA MET A 49 -0.50 13.49 9.23
C MET A 49 0.15 14.05 7.95
N MET A 50 0.36 15.36 7.89
CA MET A 50 0.96 16.06 6.75
C MET A 50 2.47 16.29 6.92
N ASP A 51 3.07 15.89 8.04
CA ASP A 51 4.52 15.94 8.21
C ASP A 51 5.18 14.68 7.64
N PHE A 52 5.51 14.73 6.35
CA PHE A 52 6.20 13.65 5.66
C PHE A 52 7.65 13.43 6.12
N ASN A 53 8.24 14.37 6.85
CA ASN A 53 9.59 14.23 7.41
C ASN A 53 9.57 13.47 8.73
N ASN A 54 8.46 13.53 9.47
CA ASN A 54 8.28 12.85 10.76
C ASN A 54 6.99 12.03 10.80
N PRO A 55 6.82 11.03 9.90
CA PRO A 55 5.61 10.22 9.89
C PRO A 55 5.50 9.39 11.17
N ILE A 56 4.26 9.03 11.53
CA ILE A 56 4.02 8.07 12.62
C ILE A 56 4.73 6.75 12.26
N PRO A 57 5.63 6.22 13.10
CA PRO A 57 6.48 5.12 12.72
C PRO A 57 5.86 3.75 13.01
N LEU A 58 6.14 2.77 12.15
CA LEU A 58 6.11 1.35 12.46
C LEU A 58 7.51 0.95 12.94
N ARG A 59 7.64 0.59 14.22
CA ARG A 59 8.93 0.29 14.87
C ARG A 59 9.20 -1.20 14.99
N SER A 60 10.46 -1.58 15.11
CA SER A 60 10.86 -2.98 15.31
C SER A 60 10.59 -3.51 16.73
N ALA A 61 10.43 -2.62 17.72
CA ALA A 61 10.11 -2.95 19.11
C ALA A 61 9.19 -1.86 19.70
N PRO A 62 8.44 -2.14 20.78
CA PRO A 62 7.45 -1.24 21.36
C PRO A 62 8.09 -0.15 22.24
N ASN A 63 8.98 0.65 21.68
CA ASN A 63 9.57 1.80 22.38
C ASN A 63 10.04 2.88 21.40
N ASP A 64 10.14 4.12 21.88
CA ASP A 64 10.45 5.30 21.05
C ASP A 64 11.85 5.30 20.42
N HIS A 65 12.78 4.50 20.96
CA HIS A 65 14.16 4.41 20.49
C HIS A 65 14.39 3.25 19.50
N ALA A 66 13.38 2.39 19.29
CA ALA A 66 13.50 1.26 18.39
C ALA A 66 13.62 1.73 16.93
N PRO A 67 14.44 1.04 16.11
CA PRO A 67 14.54 1.31 14.69
C PRO A 67 13.18 1.37 13.99
N VAL A 68 13.04 2.35 13.10
CA VAL A 68 11.85 2.50 12.25
C VAL A 68 11.96 1.52 11.08
N ILE A 69 10.94 0.68 10.91
CA ILE A 69 10.81 -0.25 9.79
C ILE A 69 10.25 0.46 8.55
N ALA A 70 9.20 1.25 8.77
CA ALA A 70 8.47 2.00 7.75
C ALA A 70 7.59 3.08 8.43
N PRO A 71 7.04 4.04 7.67
CA PRO A 71 5.87 4.78 8.11
C PRO A 71 4.70 3.83 8.40
N ALA A 72 3.89 4.15 9.41
CA ALA A 72 2.62 3.49 9.63
C ALA A 72 1.63 3.87 8.52
N SER A 73 0.86 2.90 8.04
CA SER A 73 -0.24 3.15 7.12
C SER A 73 -1.40 3.86 7.85
N ALA A 74 -2.17 4.69 7.14
CA ALA A 74 -3.34 5.35 7.70
C ALA A 74 -4.39 4.37 8.26
N ILE A 75 -4.41 3.15 7.73
CA ILE A 75 -5.26 2.04 8.18
C ILE A 75 -4.34 0.84 8.43
N LEU A 76 -4.52 0.19 9.57
CA LEU A 76 -3.65 -0.85 10.07
C LEU A 76 -4.40 -2.16 10.25
N ALA A 77 -3.77 -3.26 9.85
CA ALA A 77 -4.17 -4.59 10.27
C ALA A 77 -3.54 -4.87 11.64
N VAL A 78 -4.37 -5.02 12.66
CA VAL A 78 -3.95 -5.25 14.05
C VAL A 78 -4.53 -6.59 14.50
N ASN A 79 -3.76 -7.36 15.27
CA ASN A 79 -4.23 -8.61 15.83
C ASN A 79 -5.55 -8.41 16.59
N ASP A 80 -6.46 -9.39 16.50
CA ASP A 80 -7.70 -9.42 17.27
C ASP A 80 -7.74 -10.71 18.11
N PRO A 81 -7.59 -10.63 19.45
CA PRO A 81 -7.45 -9.41 20.27
C PRO A 81 -6.10 -8.71 20.07
N GLU A 82 -6.05 -7.42 20.39
CA GLU A 82 -4.86 -6.59 20.24
C GLU A 82 -3.70 -7.08 21.12
N GLN A 83 -2.51 -7.14 20.52
CA GLN A 83 -1.28 -7.35 21.27
C GLN A 83 -0.67 -6.00 21.64
N LEU A 84 -0.88 -5.59 22.88
CA LEU A 84 -0.39 -4.33 23.45
C LEU A 84 0.88 -4.54 24.26
N ASP A 85 1.83 -3.63 24.12
CA ASP A 85 3.04 -3.57 24.95
C ASP A 85 3.55 -2.13 25.01
N ASN A 86 3.83 -1.62 26.21
CA ASN A 86 4.43 -0.30 26.46
C ASN A 86 3.80 0.89 25.67
N GLY A 87 2.48 0.91 25.50
CA GLY A 87 1.77 1.97 24.74
C GLY A 87 1.88 1.83 23.21
N TYR A 88 2.26 0.65 22.73
CA TYR A 88 2.30 0.26 21.33
C TYR A 88 1.39 -0.92 21.08
N VAL A 89 0.90 -1.02 19.84
CA VAL A 89 0.17 -2.20 19.35
C VAL A 89 0.93 -2.85 18.21
N LYS A 90 0.88 -4.18 18.17
CA LYS A 90 1.50 -4.95 17.09
C LYS A 90 0.65 -4.88 15.82
N SER A 91 1.30 -4.54 14.71
CA SER A 91 0.73 -4.45 13.37
C SER A 91 1.74 -4.92 12.32
N MET A 92 1.54 -4.57 11.05
CA MET A 92 2.42 -4.91 9.93
C MET A 92 2.29 -3.90 8.78
N ASN A 93 3.31 -3.85 7.92
CA ASN A 93 3.23 -3.09 6.67
C ASN A 93 2.56 -3.89 5.53
N PHE A 94 2.44 -3.27 4.35
CA PHE A 94 1.84 -3.92 3.18
C PHE A 94 2.54 -5.20 2.68
N ALA A 95 3.79 -5.42 3.09
CA ALA A 95 4.58 -6.62 2.79
C ALA A 95 4.52 -7.67 3.92
N PHE A 96 3.54 -7.58 4.83
CA PHE A 96 3.41 -8.46 6.00
C PHE A 96 4.61 -8.44 6.97
N LYS A 97 5.46 -7.40 6.92
CA LYS A 97 6.55 -7.25 7.90
C LYS A 97 5.97 -6.71 9.21
N PRO A 98 6.05 -7.46 10.32
CA PRO A 98 5.46 -7.04 11.58
C PRO A 98 6.23 -5.89 12.21
N GLY A 99 5.55 -5.11 13.03
CA GLY A 99 6.14 -4.03 13.82
C GLY A 99 5.16 -3.48 14.85
N TRP A 100 5.53 -2.36 15.47
CA TRP A 100 4.82 -1.75 16.58
C TRP A 100 4.47 -0.30 16.26
N VAL A 101 3.21 0.08 16.49
CA VAL A 101 2.71 1.44 16.25
C VAL A 101 2.22 2.05 17.56
N PRO A 102 2.52 3.33 17.87
CA PRO A 102 2.05 3.96 19.09
C PRO A 102 0.52 4.01 19.16
N THR A 103 -0.08 3.54 20.23
CA THR A 103 -1.54 3.47 20.38
C THR A 103 -2.20 4.84 20.52
N LYS A 104 -1.45 5.85 20.98
CA LYS A 104 -1.94 7.23 21.13
C LYS A 104 -2.48 7.86 19.84
N TRP A 105 -2.14 7.29 18.69
CA TRP A 105 -2.58 7.74 17.38
C TRP A 105 -3.66 6.86 16.77
N LEU A 106 -4.19 5.88 17.51
CA LEU A 106 -5.05 4.85 16.95
C LEU A 106 -6.45 4.91 17.54
N LYS A 107 -7.43 4.67 16.68
CA LYS A 107 -8.83 4.42 17.03
C LYS A 107 -9.37 3.26 16.22
N GLU A 108 -10.49 2.70 16.68
CA GLU A 108 -11.28 1.77 15.89
C GLU A 108 -11.68 2.43 14.57
N TYR A 109 -11.60 1.66 13.46
CA TYR A 109 -11.90 2.19 12.13
C TYR A 109 -13.29 2.83 12.06
N SER A 110 -14.30 2.23 12.71
CA SER A 110 -15.68 2.74 12.72
C SER A 110 -15.86 4.04 13.50
N GLU A 111 -14.93 4.39 14.39
CA GLU A 111 -14.96 5.68 15.10
C GLU A 111 -14.44 6.82 14.22
N VAL A 112 -13.43 6.52 13.38
CA VAL A 112 -12.86 7.50 12.44
C VAL A 112 -13.71 7.61 11.17
N HIS A 113 -14.34 6.51 10.76
CA HIS A 113 -15.21 6.45 9.58
C HIS A 113 -16.60 5.87 9.94
N PRO A 114 -17.46 6.66 10.63
CA PRO A 114 -18.78 6.20 11.03
C PRO A 114 -19.63 5.69 9.86
N GLY A 115 -20.31 4.56 10.06
CA GLY A 115 -21.14 3.92 9.03
C GLY A 115 -20.36 3.19 7.93
N ASN A 116 -19.05 3.00 8.10
CA ASN A 116 -18.22 2.23 7.18
C ASN A 116 -17.57 1.06 7.88
N THR A 117 -17.25 0.02 7.10
CA THR A 117 -16.53 -1.16 7.57
C THR A 117 -15.18 -1.28 6.90
N CYS A 118 -14.25 -1.93 7.60
CA CYS A 118 -12.94 -2.29 7.09
C CYS A 118 -12.61 -3.71 7.53
N ALA A 119 -12.09 -4.51 6.61
CA ALA A 119 -11.56 -5.83 6.91
C ALA A 119 -10.18 -5.99 6.25
N PRO A 120 -9.15 -6.46 6.98
CA PRO A 120 -7.84 -6.78 6.39
C PRO A 120 -7.93 -8.00 5.46
N TYR A 121 -7.27 -7.91 4.30
CA TYR A 121 -7.26 -8.96 3.26
C TYR A 121 -5.86 -9.17 2.70
N ILE A 122 -5.61 -10.39 2.22
CA ILE A 122 -4.56 -10.68 1.26
C ILE A 122 -5.10 -10.33 -0.13
N MET A 123 -4.31 -9.58 -0.90
CA MET A 123 -4.63 -9.15 -2.25
C MET A 123 -4.11 -10.14 -3.29
N ASN A 124 -4.56 -10.02 -4.54
CA ASN A 124 -4.15 -10.88 -5.65
C ASN A 124 -2.63 -10.80 -5.98
N ASP A 125 -1.94 -9.75 -5.54
CA ASP A 125 -0.48 -9.63 -5.64
C ASP A 125 0.25 -10.17 -4.39
N GLY A 126 -0.47 -10.83 -3.48
CA GLY A 126 0.06 -11.43 -2.26
C GLY A 126 0.38 -10.44 -1.14
N LYS A 127 0.06 -9.15 -1.30
CA LYS A 127 0.28 -8.12 -0.28
C LYS A 127 -0.91 -7.95 0.64
N LEU A 128 -0.69 -7.29 1.77
CA LEU A 128 -1.77 -6.82 2.63
C LEU A 128 -2.55 -5.73 1.89
N GLY A 129 -3.86 -5.76 2.04
CA GLY A 129 -4.75 -4.68 1.68
C GLY A 129 -5.99 -4.72 2.57
N PHE A 130 -6.99 -3.93 2.19
CA PHE A 130 -8.20 -3.78 2.98
C PHE A 130 -9.41 -3.82 2.05
N LYS A 131 -10.47 -4.48 2.51
CA LYS A 131 -11.79 -4.40 1.88
C LYS A 131 -12.63 -3.42 2.68
N PHE A 132 -13.11 -2.38 2.02
CA PHE A 132 -14.01 -1.38 2.60
C PHE A 132 -15.45 -1.66 2.21
N GLY A 133 -16.38 -1.25 3.07
CA GLY A 133 -17.81 -1.34 2.83
C GLY A 133 -18.59 -0.25 3.56
N HIS A 134 -19.89 -0.22 3.31
CA HIS A 134 -20.89 0.62 3.96
C HIS A 134 -21.90 -0.28 4.68
#